data_AF-A0A6G1BM24-F1
#
_entry.id   AF-A0A6G1BM24-F1
#
_cell.length_a   1.000
_cell.length_b   1.000
_cell.length_c   1.000
_cell.angle_alpha   90.00
_cell.angle_beta   90.00
_cell.angle_gamma   90.00
#
_symmetry.space_group_name_H-M   'P 1'
#
loop_
_entity.id
_entity.type
_entity.pdbx_description
1 polymer ?
#
loop_
_entity_poly.entity_id
_entity_poly.type
_entity_poly.pdbx_seq_one_letter_code
_entity_poly.pdbx_strand_id
1 'polypeptide(L)'
;MHGHKILRYLVESGGRLLMVRWWVSMPLRRRNAGRLPSRFKVLEADLAAGGDNDGRWKAVDSLRGRALFLGKAGSRSVLATSQHGGGGAGAGARQDCIYFMRRTFWCQYVGDSGVYDMRSGEISPLLLP
;
A
#
# COMPACT_ATOMS: atom_id res chain seq x y z
N MET A 1 -25.02 5.30 9.99
CA MET A 1 -24.33 3.99 9.87
C MET A 1 -22.88 4.23 9.47
N HIS A 2 -21.92 3.85 10.31
CA HIS A 2 -20.49 3.91 9.98
C HIS A 2 -20.08 2.57 9.35
N GLY A 3 -19.84 2.57 8.04
CA GLY A 3 -19.38 1.39 7.30
C GLY A 3 -17.88 1.43 7.05
N HIS A 4 -17.31 0.34 6.54
CA HIS A 4 -15.96 0.35 5.96
C HIS A 4 -16.00 -0.24 4.56
N LYS A 5 -15.27 0.36 3.62
CA LYS A 5 -15.03 -0.21 2.29
C LYS A 5 -13.65 -0.83 2.27
N ILE A 6 -13.54 -2.03 1.71
CA ILE A 6 -12.25 -2.72 1.52
C ILE A 6 -11.86 -2.57 0.06
N LEU A 7 -10.80 -1.80 -0.20
CA LEU A 7 -10.16 -1.72 -1.51
C LEU A 7 -9.13 -2.85 -1.62
N ARG A 8 -9.06 -3.48 -2.78
CA ARG A 8 -8.13 -4.57 -3.08
C ARG A 8 -7.29 -4.18 -4.29
N TYR A 9 -5.98 -4.30 -4.16
CA TYR A 9 -5.02 -4.01 -5.22
C TYR A 9 -4.14 -5.23 -5.43
N LEU A 10 -4.02 -5.68 -6.69
CA LEU A 10 -3.09 -6.73 -7.07
C LEU A 10 -1.78 -6.10 -7.55
N VAL A 11 -0.66 -6.67 -7.12
CA VAL A 11 0.68 -6.18 -7.46
C VAL A 11 1.61 -7.37 -7.72
N GLU A 12 2.22 -7.41 -8.88
CA GLU A 12 3.38 -8.27 -9.11
C GLU A 12 4.61 -7.63 -8.44
N SER A 13 5.39 -8.43 -7.70
CA SER A 13 6.51 -7.95 -6.89
C SER A 13 7.64 -8.98 -6.81
N GLY A 14 8.48 -8.99 -7.85
CA GLY A 14 9.69 -9.82 -7.89
C GLY A 14 9.38 -11.31 -7.99
N GLY A 15 8.51 -11.68 -8.92
CA GLY A 15 8.06 -13.07 -9.13
C GLY A 15 6.94 -13.52 -8.20
N ARG A 16 6.43 -12.63 -7.35
CA ARG A 16 5.35 -12.91 -6.39
C ARG A 16 4.11 -12.11 -6.74
N LEU A 17 2.94 -12.73 -6.57
CA LEU A 17 1.67 -12.03 -6.66
C LEU A 17 1.20 -11.61 -5.27
N LEU A 18 1.04 -10.30 -5.06
CA LEU A 18 0.58 -9.72 -3.81
C LEU A 18 -0.82 -9.12 -3.94
N MET A 19 -1.64 -9.25 -2.91
CA MET A 19 -2.88 -8.51 -2.73
C MET A 19 -2.74 -7.56 -1.54
N VAL A 20 -2.92 -6.27 -1.80
CA VAL A 20 -3.01 -5.25 -0.76
C VAL A 20 -4.47 -4.96 -0.47
N ARG A 21 -4.89 -5.18 0.76
CA ARG A 21 -6.20 -4.79 1.28
C ARG A 21 -6.08 -3.48 2.03
N TRP A 22 -6.95 -2.53 1.71
CA TRP A 22 -7.02 -1.24 2.38
C TRP A 22 -8.44 -1.00 2.90
N TRP A 23 -8.58 -0.89 4.23
CA TRP A 23 -9.84 -0.61 4.89
C TRP A 23 -10.01 0.90 5.03
N VAL A 24 -11.07 1.42 4.41
CA VAL A 24 -11.39 2.85 4.41
C VAL A 24 -12.71 3.06 5.14
N SER A 25 -12.69 3.79 6.25
CA SER A 25 -13.89 4.13 7.02
C SER A 25 -14.82 5.08 6.26
N MET A 26 -16.13 4.86 6.39
CA MET A 26 -17.21 5.64 5.81
C MET A 26 -18.13 6.22 6.90
N PRO A 27 -18.64 7.46 6.74
CA PRO A 27 -18.26 8.42 5.71
C PRO A 27 -16.79 8.81 5.87
N LEU A 28 -16.15 9.18 4.75
CA LEU A 28 -14.79 9.70 4.76
C LEU A 28 -14.82 10.94 5.66
N ARG A 29 -14.37 10.80 6.92
CA ARG A 29 -14.55 11.85 7.92
C ARG A 29 -13.94 13.15 7.39
N ARG A 30 -14.69 14.25 7.49
CA ARG A 30 -14.18 15.59 7.21
C ARG A 30 -12.95 15.83 8.10
N ARG A 31 -11.93 16.43 7.49
CA ARG A 31 -10.60 16.91 7.91
C ARG A 31 -10.16 16.87 9.40
N ASN A 32 -11.05 16.88 10.38
CA ASN A 32 -10.74 17.17 11.78
C ASN A 32 -11.20 16.12 12.81
N ALA A 33 -11.80 14.99 12.42
CA ALA A 33 -12.08 13.91 13.38
C ALA A 33 -10.97 12.86 13.27
N GLY A 34 -10.22 12.68 14.36
CA GLY A 34 -9.08 11.77 14.54
C GLY A 34 -8.99 10.68 13.47
N ARG A 35 -7.88 10.73 12.71
CA ARG A 35 -7.54 9.85 11.61
C ARG A 35 -7.60 8.41 12.10
N LEU A 36 -8.75 7.74 11.96
CA LEU A 36 -8.82 6.29 12.19
C LEU A 36 -7.73 5.68 11.30
N PRO A 37 -6.79 4.91 11.85
CA PRO A 37 -5.67 4.41 11.08
C PRO A 37 -6.25 3.60 9.92
N SER A 38 -6.01 4.07 8.70
CA SER A 38 -6.20 3.23 7.53
C SER A 38 -5.30 2.02 7.72
N ARG A 39 -5.89 0.84 7.87
CA ARG A 39 -5.11 -0.39 8.01
C ARG A 39 -4.85 -0.96 6.63
N PHE A 40 -3.61 -1.28 6.36
CA PHE A 40 -3.22 -2.07 5.20
C PHE A 40 -2.92 -3.50 5.66
N LYS A 41 -3.22 -4.46 4.80
CA LYS A 41 -2.77 -5.83 4.94
C LYS A 41 -2.26 -6.31 3.59
N VAL A 42 -1.04 -6.83 3.56
CA VAL A 42 -0.45 -7.41 2.37
C VAL A 42 -0.54 -8.93 2.48
N LEU A 43 -1.00 -9.55 1.40
CA LEU A 43 -1.13 -10.99 1.28
C LEU A 43 -0.31 -11.44 0.06
N GLU A 44 0.44 -12.52 0.19
CA GLU A 44 1.12 -13.20 -0.91
C GLU A 44 0.29 -14.41 -1.34
N ALA A 45 0.15 -14.60 -2.65
CA ALA A 45 -0.50 -15.79 -3.19
C ALA A 45 0.43 -17.00 -3.06
N ASP A 46 -0.08 -18.08 -2.47
CA ASP A 46 0.56 -19.39 -2.51
C ASP A 46 0.26 -20.05 -3.87
N LEU A 47 1.23 -20.00 -4.77
CA LEU A 47 1.12 -20.51 -6.14
C LEU A 47 1.83 -21.87 -6.31
N ALA A 48 2.12 -22.59 -5.22
CA ALA A 48 2.76 -23.91 -5.31
C ALA A 48 1.96 -24.84 -6.23
N ALA A 49 2.63 -25.40 -7.24
CA ALA A 49 2.00 -26.10 -8.35
C ALA A 49 1.40 -27.44 -7.91
N GLY A 50 0.13 -27.68 -8.26
CA GLY A 50 -0.36 -29.04 -8.53
C GLY A 50 -1.25 -29.73 -7.50
N GLY A 51 -2.21 -29.04 -6.88
CA GLY A 51 -3.34 -29.77 -6.27
C GLY A 51 -4.30 -28.88 -5.51
N ASP A 52 -5.58 -28.87 -5.92
CA ASP A 52 -6.85 -28.49 -5.25
C ASP A 52 -6.88 -27.34 -4.21
N ASN A 53 -5.81 -26.59 -4.04
CA ASN A 53 -5.73 -25.40 -3.21
C ASN A 53 -5.82 -24.20 -4.13
N ASP A 54 -7.06 -23.78 -4.41
CA ASP A 54 -7.35 -22.46 -4.98
C ASP A 54 -6.59 -21.37 -4.19
N GLY A 55 -5.47 -20.92 -4.75
CA GLY A 55 -4.69 -19.73 -4.39
C GLY A 55 -4.82 -19.25 -2.94
N ARG A 56 -4.22 -19.97 -1.99
CA ARG A 56 -4.25 -19.56 -0.57
C ARG A 56 -3.47 -18.27 -0.39
N TRP A 57 -4.13 -17.23 0.12
CA TRP A 57 -3.48 -15.96 0.46
C TRP A 57 -2.86 -16.00 1.86
N LYS A 58 -1.56 -15.75 1.96
CA LYS A 58 -0.80 -15.73 3.22
C LYS A 58 -0.40 -14.29 3.57
N ALA A 59 -0.58 -13.87 4.82
CA ALA A 59 -0.16 -12.54 5.24
C ALA A 59 1.37 -12.43 5.25
N VAL A 60 1.88 -11.29 4.79
CA VAL A 60 3.31 -10.97 4.80
C VAL A 60 3.55 -9.64 5.51
N ASP A 61 4.67 -9.54 6.20
CA ASP A 61 5.13 -8.37 6.94
C ASP A 61 6.27 -7.63 6.24
N SER A 62 6.87 -8.22 5.20
CA SER A 62 7.92 -7.61 4.37
C SER A 62 7.67 -7.76 2.86
N LEU A 63 8.07 -6.71 2.14
CA LEU A 63 8.11 -6.63 0.68
C LEU A 63 9.44 -7.13 0.10
N ARG A 64 10.37 -7.62 0.92
CA ARG A 64 11.69 -8.14 0.51
C ARG A 64 12.50 -7.13 -0.29
N GLY A 65 12.79 -5.98 0.32
CA GLY A 65 13.62 -4.93 -0.29
C GLY A 65 12.91 -4.07 -1.34
N ARG A 66 11.57 -4.05 -1.33
CA ARG A 66 10.74 -3.35 -2.31
C ARG A 66 9.76 -2.39 -1.65
N ALA A 67 9.18 -1.52 -2.46
CA ALA A 67 8.07 -0.64 -2.12
C ALA A 67 6.91 -0.85 -3.10
N LEU A 68 5.67 -0.65 -2.63
CA LEU A 68 4.48 -0.74 -3.48
C LEU A 68 3.89 0.65 -3.74
N PHE A 69 3.47 0.89 -4.98
CA PHE A 69 2.69 2.06 -5.39
C PHE A 69 1.30 1.61 -5.80
N LEU A 70 0.28 2.03 -5.06
CA LEU A 70 -1.11 1.68 -5.31
C LEU A 70 -1.77 2.71 -6.21
N GLY A 71 -2.40 2.23 -7.29
CA GLY A 71 -3.08 3.06 -8.27
C GLY A 71 -4.33 2.41 -8.82
N LYS A 72 -5.31 3.24 -9.23
CA LYS A 72 -6.55 2.78 -9.88
C LYS A 72 -6.27 2.14 -11.24
N ALA A 73 -5.33 2.71 -12.01
CA ALA A 73 -4.95 2.22 -13.34
C ALA A 73 -3.98 1.02 -13.30
N GLY A 74 -3.58 0.60 -12.10
CA GLY A 74 -2.56 -0.43 -11.90
C GLY A 74 -1.73 -0.09 -10.67
N SER A 75 -1.25 -1.14 -10.01
CA SER A 75 -0.30 -1.02 -8.90
C SER A 75 1.05 -1.56 -9.34
N ARG A 76 2.13 -1.04 -8.76
CA ARG A 76 3.51 -1.40 -9.14
C ARG A 76 4.38 -1.68 -7.93
N SER A 77 5.31 -2.61 -8.08
CA SER A 77 6.41 -2.83 -7.16
C SER A 77 7.69 -2.22 -7.72
N VAL A 78 8.46 -1.54 -6.88
CA VAL A 78 9.80 -1.03 -7.25
C VAL A 78 10.82 -1.53 -6.23
N LEU A 79 12.06 -1.69 -6.66
CA LEU A 79 13.17 -1.88 -5.73
C LEU A 79 13.28 -0.62 -4.87
N ALA A 80 13.38 -0.83 -3.56
CA ALA A 80 13.63 0.26 -2.64
C ALA A 80 15.13 0.51 -2.59
N THR A 81 15.52 1.77 -2.70
CA THR A 81 16.93 2.17 -2.74
C THR A 81 17.40 2.50 -1.33
N SER A 82 18.39 1.77 -0.83
CA SER A 82 19.14 2.14 0.36
C SER A 82 20.27 3.10 -0.01
N GLN A 83 20.34 4.28 0.65
CA GLN A 83 21.44 5.27 0.63
C GLN A 83 21.40 6.26 -0.56
N HIS A 84 21.53 7.58 -0.40
CA HIS A 84 22.55 8.36 0.33
C HIS A 84 24.00 8.01 -0.06
N GLY A 85 24.24 7.85 -1.36
CA GLY A 85 25.58 7.76 -1.94
C GLY A 85 25.55 7.96 -3.45
N GLY A 86 26.04 9.10 -3.91
CA GLY A 86 26.30 9.36 -5.34
C GLY A 86 25.40 10.42 -6.00
N GLY A 87 25.53 11.68 -5.59
CA GLY A 87 25.33 12.87 -6.45
C GLY A 87 24.06 12.93 -7.29
N GLY A 88 22.91 13.17 -6.67
CA GLY A 88 21.68 13.54 -7.37
C GLY A 88 20.50 13.56 -6.40
N ALA A 89 19.91 14.73 -6.18
CA ALA A 89 18.79 14.94 -5.27
C ALA A 89 17.61 14.00 -5.57
N GLY A 90 17.34 13.03 -4.70
CA GLY A 90 16.17 12.16 -4.85
C GLY A 90 15.98 11.23 -3.66
N ALA A 91 14.97 11.52 -2.83
CA ALA A 91 14.45 10.61 -1.82
C ALA A 91 13.88 9.35 -2.51
N GLY A 92 14.66 8.28 -2.54
CA GLY A 92 14.23 7.02 -3.13
C GLY A 92 13.13 6.32 -2.35
N ALA A 93 12.48 5.34 -2.98
CA ALA A 93 11.42 4.57 -2.35
C ALA A 93 11.93 3.78 -1.15
N ARG A 94 11.23 3.89 -0.01
CA ARG A 94 11.60 3.23 1.24
C ARG A 94 11.18 1.76 1.22
N GLN A 95 12.00 0.88 1.78
CA GLN A 95 11.68 -0.54 1.91
C GLN A 95 10.43 -0.74 2.77
N ASP A 96 9.67 -1.81 2.46
CA ASP A 96 8.48 -2.23 3.21
C ASP A 96 7.43 -1.12 3.37
N CYS A 97 7.36 -0.21 2.38
CA CYS A 97 6.42 0.89 2.36
C CYS A 97 5.39 0.76 1.24
N ILE A 98 4.17 1.21 1.51
CA ILE A 98 3.06 1.28 0.57
C ILE A 98 2.70 2.74 0.34
N TYR A 99 2.92 3.21 -0.87
CA TYR A 99 2.60 4.54 -1.34
C TYR A 99 1.20 4.53 -1.96
N PHE A 100 0.31 5.39 -1.48
CA PHE A 100 -1.07 5.43 -1.95
C PHE A 100 -1.57 6.86 -2.12
N MET A 101 -2.50 7.01 -3.08
CA MET A 101 -3.29 8.23 -3.25
C MET A 101 -4.73 7.95 -2.88
N ARG A 102 -5.29 8.71 -1.95
CA ARG A 102 -6.70 8.61 -1.59
C ARG A 102 -7.54 9.41 -2.57
N ARG A 103 -7.74 8.88 -3.78
CA ARG A 103 -8.76 9.38 -4.71
C ARG A 103 -10.11 8.82 -4.32
N THR A 104 -11.01 9.68 -3.87
CA THR A 104 -12.36 9.26 -3.50
C THR A 104 -13.18 9.10 -4.78
N PHE A 105 -13.87 7.97 -4.91
CA PHE A 105 -14.64 7.61 -6.11
C PHE A 105 -15.85 8.52 -6.40
N TRP A 106 -16.16 9.47 -5.50
CA TRP A 106 -17.41 10.22 -5.50
C TRP A 106 -17.24 11.72 -5.26
N CYS A 107 -16.01 12.21 -5.05
CA CYS A 107 -15.79 13.61 -4.73
C CYS A 107 -14.43 14.07 -5.26
N GLN A 108 -14.39 15.28 -5.81
CA GLN A 108 -13.17 15.98 -6.23
C GLN A 108 -12.21 16.29 -5.06
N TYR A 109 -12.54 15.86 -3.83
CA TYR A 109 -11.61 15.90 -2.71
C TYR A 109 -10.50 14.86 -2.92
N VAL A 110 -9.30 15.38 -3.17
CA VAL A 110 -8.04 14.67 -2.94
C VAL A 110 -8.01 14.35 -1.45
N GLY A 111 -8.27 13.09 -1.09
CA GLY A 111 -7.99 12.63 0.27
C GLY A 111 -6.49 12.55 0.47
N ASP A 112 -6.05 12.54 1.73
CA ASP A 112 -4.64 12.45 2.08
C ASP A 112 -3.95 11.30 1.34
N SER A 113 -2.94 11.65 0.54
CA SER A 113 -1.92 10.72 0.07
C SER A 113 -0.96 10.42 1.23
N GLY A 114 -0.27 9.28 1.15
CA GLY A 114 0.65 8.93 2.20
C GLY A 114 1.52 7.73 1.89
N VAL A 115 2.39 7.47 2.85
CA VAL A 115 3.25 6.29 2.90
C VAL A 115 2.84 5.51 4.14
N TYR A 116 2.37 4.27 3.94
CA TYR A 116 2.19 3.32 5.02
C TYR A 116 3.48 2.52 5.19
N ASP A 117 4.07 2.60 6.37
CA ASP A 117 5.23 1.80 6.74
C ASP A 117 4.74 0.48 7.34
N MET A 118 5.03 -0.64 6.68
CA MET A 118 4.57 -1.96 7.13
C MET A 118 5.23 -2.41 8.43
N ARG A 119 6.40 -1.86 8.77
CA ARG A 119 7.16 -2.22 9.98
C ARG A 119 6.59 -1.54 11.21
N SER A 120 6.31 -0.25 11.12
CA SER A 120 5.72 0.51 12.23
C SER A 120 4.19 0.45 12.25
N GLY A 121 3.55 0.18 11.11
CA GLY A 121 2.10 0.25 10.95
C GLY A 121 1.56 1.67 10.88
N GLU A 122 2.45 2.66 10.73
CA GLU A 122 2.10 4.09 10.71
C GLU A 122 1.94 4.63 9.29
N ILE A 123 1.13 5.68 9.16
CA ILE A 123 0.98 6.41 7.90
C ILE A 123 1.57 7.81 8.03
N SER A 124 2.65 8.07 7.31
CA SER A 124 3.21 9.41 7.17
C SER A 124 2.66 10.13 5.92
N PRO A 125 2.67 11.48 5.89
CA PRO A 125 2.49 12.23 4.65
C PRO A 125 3.51 11.84 3.58
N LEU A 126 3.18 12.07 2.31
CA LEU A 126 4.20 12.04 1.24
C LEU A 126 5.13 13.23 1.44
N LEU A 127 6.40 12.96 1.72
CA LEU A 127 7.44 13.99 1.69
C LEU A 127 7.75 14.26 0.21
N LEU A 128 7.29 15.40 -0.30
CA LEU A 128 7.77 15.94 -1.58
C LEU A 128 9.08 16.70 -1.29
N PRO A 129 10.11 16.57 -2.15
CA PRO A 129 11.30 17.41 -2.06
C PRO A 129 10.98 18.91 -2.21
#